data_AF-A0A7K4IN95-F1
#
_entry.id   AF-A0A7K4IN95-F1
#
_cell.length_a   1.000
_cell.length_b   1.000
_cell.length_c   1.000
_cell.angle_alpha   90.00
_cell.angle_beta   90.00
_cell.angle_gamma   90.00
#
_symmetry.space_group_name_H-M   'P 1'
#
loop_
_entity.id
_entity.type
_entity.pdbx_description
1 polymer ?
#
loop_
_entity_poly.entity_id
_entity_poly.type
_entity_poly.pdbx_seq_one_letter_code
_entity_poly.pdbx_strand_id
1 'polypeptide(L)'
;MNSQNRGQIRIIEAFLAVLVIFSSFAVSSNLSMTQSTQRNEDLFSIGFQALMRLDSDGSLGKYVDDGNWAVLRDALSTVLPAGICFNLTVYNDQMQQVNNVTISNGGFSSQQIIFVEYLFAIREIDFCCYIIHLHLAVAT
;
A
#
# COMPACT_ATOMS: atom_id res chain seq x y z
N MET A 1 20.15 -35.81 50.83
CA MET A 1 19.59 -35.39 49.53
C MET A 1 20.75 -35.05 48.60
N ASN A 2 21.06 -35.93 47.64
CA ASN A 2 22.32 -35.96 46.91
C ASN A 2 22.52 -34.74 45.99
N SER A 3 23.76 -34.23 45.93
CA SER A 3 24.19 -33.06 45.14
C SER A 3 23.90 -33.15 43.64
N GLN A 4 23.64 -34.36 43.13
CA GLN A 4 23.32 -34.67 41.73
C GLN A 4 21.97 -34.08 41.28
N ASN A 5 20.97 -34.02 42.18
CA ASN A 5 19.64 -33.48 41.86
C ASN A 5 19.65 -31.95 41.70
N ARG A 6 20.59 -31.24 42.35
CA ARG A 6 20.71 -29.78 42.22
C ARG A 6 21.27 -29.35 40.87
N GLY A 7 22.21 -30.14 40.31
CA GLY A 7 22.76 -29.87 38.98
C GLY A 7 21.73 -30.10 37.88
N GLN A 8 20.96 -31.19 37.98
CA GLN A 8 19.89 -31.51 37.02
C GLN A 8 18.80 -30.43 36.98
N ILE A 9 18.40 -29.88 38.14
CA ILE A 9 17.43 -28.79 38.21
C ILE A 9 17.92 -27.54 37.47
N ARG A 10 19.19 -27.14 37.65
CA ARG A 10 19.75 -25.97 36.93
C ARG A 10 19.82 -26.18 35.42
N ILE A 11 20.09 -27.39 34.97
CA ILE A 11 20.12 -27.72 33.54
C ILE A 11 18.72 -27.62 32.94
N ILE A 12 17.70 -28.16 33.63
CA ILE A 12 16.30 -28.05 33.20
C ILE A 12 15.85 -26.59 33.17
N GLU A 13 16.21 -25.80 34.19
CA GLU A 13 15.91 -24.37 34.27
C GLU A 13 16.54 -23.59 33.10
N ALA A 14 17.82 -23.81 32.82
CA ALA A 14 18.51 -23.17 31.71
C ALA A 14 17.90 -23.58 30.35
N PHE A 15 17.56 -24.85 30.18
CA PHE A 15 16.93 -25.33 28.97
C PHE A 15 15.55 -24.69 28.75
N LEU A 16 14.75 -24.59 29.82
CA LEU A 16 13.42 -23.97 29.78
C LEU A 16 13.53 -22.47 29.50
N ALA A 17 14.52 -21.78 30.08
CA ALA A 17 14.79 -20.37 29.80
C ALA A 17 15.16 -20.12 28.33
N VAL A 18 16.01 -20.97 27.76
CA VAL A 18 16.36 -20.90 26.33
C VAL A 18 15.11 -21.11 25.46
N LEU A 19 14.28 -22.10 25.80
CA LEU A 19 13.04 -22.37 25.08
C LEU A 19 12.09 -21.17 25.11
N VAL A 20 11.92 -20.53 26.27
CA VAL A 20 11.12 -19.31 26.42
C VAL A 20 11.66 -18.18 25.55
N ILE A 21 12.98 -17.94 25.56
CA ILE A 21 13.60 -16.88 24.74
C ILE A 21 13.37 -17.14 23.25
N PHE A 22 13.59 -18.37 22.77
CA PHE A 22 13.34 -18.73 21.36
C PHE A 22 11.86 -18.63 20.99
N SER A 23 10.95 -19.07 21.86
CA SER A 23 9.50 -18.92 21.66
C SER A 23 9.10 -17.45 21.58
N SER A 24 9.62 -16.59 22.45
CA SER A 24 9.37 -15.15 22.39
C SER A 24 9.86 -14.55 21.06
N PHE A 25 11.01 -14.97 20.56
CA PHE A 25 11.55 -14.50 19.28
C PHE A 25 10.69 -14.97 18.10
N ALA A 26 10.27 -16.24 18.10
CA ALA A 26 9.39 -16.80 17.08
C ALA A 26 8.01 -16.11 17.03
N VAL A 27 7.45 -15.74 18.17
CA VAL A 27 6.19 -14.97 18.21
C VAL A 27 6.41 -13.54 17.70
N SER A 28 7.51 -12.89 18.09
CA SER A 28 7.81 -11.50 17.70
C SER A 28 8.01 -11.31 16.20
N SER A 29 8.65 -12.28 15.52
CA SER A 29 8.86 -12.23 14.07
C SER A 29 7.55 -12.33 13.29
N ASN A 30 6.62 -13.19 13.73
CA ASN A 30 5.31 -13.34 13.10
C ASN A 30 4.45 -12.08 13.25
N LEU A 31 4.48 -11.43 14.42
CA LEU A 31 3.74 -10.18 14.65
C LEU A 31 4.19 -9.05 13.72
N SER A 32 5.49 -8.92 13.47
CA SER A 32 6.04 -7.90 12.58
C SER A 32 5.58 -8.10 11.13
N MET A 33 5.51 -9.36 10.67
CA MET A 33 5.04 -9.68 9.32
C MET A 33 3.53 -9.41 9.17
N THR A 34 2.72 -9.81 10.14
CA THR A 34 1.26 -9.53 10.14
C THR A 34 0.97 -8.03 10.09
N GLN A 35 1.70 -7.21 10.86
CA GLN A 35 1.52 -5.75 10.83
C GLN A 35 1.83 -5.14 9.47
N SER A 36 2.89 -5.64 8.79
CA SER A 36 3.25 -5.15 7.46
C SER A 36 2.22 -5.52 6.40
N THR A 37 1.65 -6.74 6.46
CA THR A 37 0.58 -7.18 5.56
C THR A 37 -0.70 -6.40 5.80
N GLN A 38 -1.12 -6.21 7.05
CA GLN A 38 -2.32 -5.45 7.37
C GLN A 38 -2.19 -3.99 6.92
N ARG A 39 -1.04 -3.35 7.16
CA ARG A 39 -0.78 -1.99 6.66
C ARG A 39 -0.84 -1.91 5.13
N ASN A 40 -0.37 -2.94 4.42
CA ASN A 40 -0.43 -2.99 2.97
C ASN A 40 -1.88 -3.11 2.47
N GLU A 41 -2.67 -3.99 3.09
CA GLU A 41 -4.10 -4.13 2.80
C GLU A 41 -4.86 -2.82 3.06
N ASP A 42 -4.51 -2.11 4.14
CA ASP A 42 -5.08 -0.81 4.47
C ASP A 42 -4.73 0.24 3.39
N LEU A 43 -3.46 0.36 2.99
CA LEU A 43 -3.02 1.30 1.95
C LEU A 43 -3.63 0.98 0.58
N PHE A 44 -3.71 -0.31 0.23
CA PHE A 44 -4.38 -0.76 -0.99
C PHE A 44 -5.85 -0.35 -0.97
N SER A 45 -6.56 -0.63 0.13
CA SER A 45 -7.97 -0.26 0.30
C SER A 45 -8.19 1.24 0.22
N ILE A 46 -7.31 2.04 0.84
CA ILE A 46 -7.35 3.51 0.75
C ILE A 46 -7.21 3.98 -0.70
N GLY A 47 -6.21 3.48 -1.42
CA GLY A 47 -5.96 3.82 -2.82
C GLY A 47 -7.11 3.46 -3.74
N PHE A 48 -7.59 2.22 -3.62
CA PHE A 48 -8.69 1.70 -4.42
C PHE A 48 -9.99 2.46 -4.16
N GLN A 49 -10.31 2.74 -2.88
CA GLN A 49 -11.49 3.53 -2.53
C GLN A 49 -11.39 4.99 -3.02
N ALA A 50 -10.19 5.58 -3.02
CA ALA A 50 -9.99 6.93 -3.55
C ALA A 50 -10.28 6.99 -5.05
N LEU A 51 -9.74 6.05 -5.84
CA LEU A 51 -10.00 5.95 -7.27
C LEU A 51 -11.47 5.65 -7.56
N MET A 52 -12.06 4.70 -6.83
CA MET A 52 -13.49 4.36 -6.96
C MET A 52 -14.39 5.56 -6.66
N ARG A 53 -14.08 6.39 -5.67
CA ARG A 53 -14.85 7.59 -5.36
C ARG A 53 -14.82 8.59 -6.51
N LEU A 54 -13.63 8.90 -7.02
CA LEU A 54 -13.45 9.79 -8.17
C LEU A 54 -14.10 9.24 -9.45
N ASP A 55 -14.14 7.93 -9.61
CA ASP A 55 -14.81 7.31 -10.75
C ASP A 55 -16.33 7.37 -10.60
N SER A 56 -16.84 7.09 -9.39
CA SER A 56 -18.27 7.04 -9.10
C SER A 56 -18.98 8.40 -9.24
N ASP A 57 -18.26 9.51 -9.03
CA ASP A 57 -18.78 10.86 -9.24
C ASP A 57 -18.57 11.38 -10.67
N GLY A 58 -17.95 10.57 -11.55
CA GLY A 58 -17.65 10.88 -12.94
C GLY A 58 -16.45 11.81 -13.14
N SER A 59 -15.81 12.26 -12.06
CA SER A 59 -14.69 13.21 -12.12
C SER A 59 -13.45 12.58 -12.75
N LEU A 60 -13.17 11.31 -12.43
CA LEU A 60 -12.00 10.60 -12.92
C LEU A 60 -11.98 10.53 -14.44
N GLY A 61 -13.09 10.07 -15.03
CA GLY A 61 -13.27 10.05 -16.49
C GLY A 61 -13.09 11.43 -17.09
N LYS A 62 -13.79 12.43 -16.55
CA LYS A 62 -13.71 13.80 -17.03
C LYS A 62 -12.27 14.36 -17.01
N TYR A 63 -11.52 14.17 -15.93
CA TYR A 63 -10.16 14.70 -15.84
C TYR A 63 -9.19 14.03 -16.80
N VAL A 64 -9.36 12.74 -17.05
CA VAL A 64 -8.53 12.00 -18.01
C VAL A 64 -8.86 12.42 -19.45
N ASP A 65 -10.14 12.57 -19.76
CA ASP A 65 -10.60 12.96 -21.09
C ASP A 65 -10.22 14.41 -21.45
N ASP A 66 -10.41 15.33 -20.49
CA ASP A 66 -9.98 16.73 -20.61
C ASP A 66 -8.44 16.87 -20.63
N GLY A 67 -7.69 15.78 -20.36
CA GLY A 67 -6.23 15.80 -20.21
C GLY A 67 -5.76 16.68 -19.03
N ASN A 68 -6.63 16.88 -18.04
CA ASN A 68 -6.40 17.80 -16.94
C ASN A 68 -5.73 17.11 -15.73
N TRP A 69 -4.48 16.70 -15.96
CA TRP A 69 -3.67 15.94 -15.00
C TRP A 69 -3.42 16.69 -13.68
N ALA A 70 -3.38 18.03 -13.71
CA ALA A 70 -3.21 18.84 -12.52
C ALA A 70 -4.43 18.77 -11.60
N VAL A 71 -5.64 18.84 -12.17
CA VAL A 71 -6.88 18.69 -11.40
C VAL A 71 -7.03 17.26 -10.88
N LEU A 72 -6.66 16.25 -11.67
CA LEU A 72 -6.62 14.86 -11.19
C LEU A 72 -5.69 14.70 -9.98
N ARG A 73 -4.47 15.27 -10.04
CA ARG A 73 -3.53 15.28 -8.91
C ARG A 73 -4.15 15.93 -7.67
N ASP A 74 -4.76 17.10 -7.83
CA ASP A 74 -5.29 17.88 -6.71
C ASP A 74 -6.52 17.22 -6.09
N ALA A 75 -7.40 16.64 -6.93
CA ALA A 75 -8.54 15.84 -6.49
C ALA A 75 -8.07 14.61 -5.70
N LEU A 76 -7.10 13.86 -6.24
CA LEU A 76 -6.56 12.69 -5.56
C LEU A 76 -5.84 13.06 -4.24
N SER A 77 -5.12 14.18 -4.21
CA SER A 77 -4.48 14.71 -2.99
C SER A 77 -5.49 15.11 -1.92
N THR A 78 -6.72 15.47 -2.32
CA THR A 78 -7.82 15.84 -1.41
C THR A 78 -8.55 14.60 -0.87
N VAL A 79 -8.72 13.57 -1.71
CA VAL A 79 -9.42 12.33 -1.33
C VAL A 79 -8.53 11.42 -0.49
N LEU A 80 -7.21 11.41 -0.74
CA LEU A 80 -6.28 10.62 0.04
C LEU A 80 -6.08 11.23 1.45
N PRO A 81 -6.02 10.38 2.49
CA PRO A 81 -5.64 10.82 3.84
C PRO A 81 -4.31 11.58 3.87
N ALA A 82 -4.20 12.53 4.81
CA ALA A 82 -2.96 13.24 5.07
C ALA A 82 -1.84 12.26 5.44
N GLY A 83 -0.62 12.54 4.97
CA GLY A 83 0.56 11.68 5.22
C GLY A 83 0.71 10.52 4.23
N ILE A 84 -0.05 10.50 3.12
CA ILE A 84 0.13 9.54 2.04
C ILE A 84 0.77 10.24 0.83
N CYS A 85 1.91 9.72 0.39
CA CYS A 85 2.53 10.07 -0.88
C CYS A 85 1.98 9.16 -1.98
N PHE A 86 1.80 9.70 -3.19
CA PHE A 86 1.40 8.92 -4.34
C PHE A 86 2.14 9.31 -5.63
N ASN A 87 2.18 8.36 -6.56
CA ASN A 87 2.51 8.58 -7.96
C ASN A 87 1.51 7.81 -8.83
N LEU A 88 0.95 8.49 -9.80
CA LEU A 88 -0.09 7.97 -10.67
C LEU A 88 0.34 8.04 -12.12
N THR A 89 0.14 6.94 -12.84
CA THR A 89 0.30 6.88 -14.30
C THR A 89 -0.99 6.38 -14.92
N VAL A 90 -1.41 7.01 -16.02
CA VAL A 90 -2.60 6.62 -16.78
C VAL A 90 -2.14 6.01 -18.10
N TYR A 91 -2.74 4.89 -18.47
CA TYR A 91 -2.49 4.17 -19.71
C TYR A 91 -3.78 4.04 -20.52
N ASN A 92 -3.64 4.00 -21.84
CA ASN A 92 -4.73 3.59 -22.74
C ASN A 92 -4.88 2.05 -22.78
N ASP A 93 -5.84 1.58 -23.56
CA ASP A 93 -6.12 0.18 -23.88
C ASP A 93 -4.91 -0.59 -24.48
N GLN A 94 -3.96 0.13 -25.06
CA GLN A 94 -2.72 -0.41 -25.62
C GLN A 94 -1.54 -0.38 -24.63
N MET A 95 -1.77 -0.10 -23.34
CA MET A 95 -0.73 0.05 -22.32
C MET A 95 0.30 1.16 -22.63
N GLN A 96 -0.10 2.17 -23.40
CA GLN A 96 0.70 3.36 -23.64
C GLN A 96 0.35 4.44 -22.63
N GLN A 97 1.37 5.02 -22.00
CA GLN A 97 1.18 6.12 -21.07
C GLN A 97 0.56 7.33 -21.79
N VAL A 98 -0.57 7.82 -21.28
CA VAL A 98 -1.28 8.97 -21.87
C VAL A 98 -0.99 10.28 -21.14
N ASN A 99 -0.64 10.23 -19.85
CA ASN A 99 -0.30 11.44 -19.11
C ASN A 99 1.08 11.97 -19.53
N ASN A 100 1.13 13.25 -19.89
CA ASN A 100 2.35 13.94 -20.35
C ASN A 100 3.13 14.64 -19.22
N VAL A 101 2.55 14.71 -18.03
CA VAL A 101 3.16 15.26 -16.82
C VAL A 101 3.12 14.26 -15.69
N THR A 102 4.04 14.40 -14.73
CA THR A 102 4.05 13.58 -13.51
C THR A 102 2.85 13.94 -12.63
N ILE A 103 2.08 12.92 -12.23
CA ILE A 103 0.91 13.05 -11.36
C ILE A 103 1.30 12.48 -9.99
N SER A 104 1.88 13.33 -9.14
CA SER A 104 2.31 12.96 -7.79
C SER A 104 2.15 14.13 -6.82
N ASN A 105 2.08 13.84 -5.51
CA ASN A 105 2.05 14.85 -4.45
C ASN A 105 3.36 14.92 -3.64
N GLY A 106 4.41 14.20 -4.06
CA GLY A 106 5.68 14.18 -3.35
C GLY A 106 6.58 13.02 -3.76
N GLY A 107 7.68 12.86 -3.03
CA GLY A 107 8.62 11.75 -3.21
C GLY A 107 8.32 10.58 -2.27
N PHE A 108 8.62 9.37 -2.74
CA PHE A 108 8.62 8.18 -1.88
C PHE A 108 9.89 8.17 -1.03
N SER A 109 9.76 8.42 0.26
CA SER A 109 10.84 8.23 1.25
C SER A 109 10.71 6.90 2.01
N SER A 110 9.54 6.25 1.90
CA SER A 110 9.23 4.98 2.57
C SER A 110 9.81 3.79 1.83
N GLN A 111 10.23 2.76 2.60
CA GLN A 111 10.67 1.47 2.09
C GLN A 111 9.52 0.62 1.53
N GLN A 112 8.27 1.00 1.80
CA GLN A 112 7.08 0.23 1.47
C GLN A 112 6.20 1.04 0.52
N ILE A 113 6.14 0.59 -0.73
CA ILE A 113 5.32 1.15 -1.81
C ILE A 113 4.26 0.11 -2.19
N ILE A 114 3.00 0.54 -2.24
CA ILE A 114 1.87 -0.29 -2.64
C ILE A 114 1.39 0.11 -4.02
N PHE A 115 1.07 -0.90 -4.82
CA PHE A 115 0.57 -0.75 -6.18
C PHE A 115 -0.93 -1.06 -6.22
N VAL A 116 -1.69 -0.16 -6.83
CA VAL A 116 -3.12 -0.29 -7.08
C VAL A 116 -3.34 -0.12 -8.58
N GLU A 117 -3.93 -1.13 -9.20
CA GLU A 117 -4.38 -1.09 -10.59
C GLU A 117 -5.89 -0.85 -10.61
N TYR A 118 -6.34 0.10 -11.44
CA TYR A 118 -7.76 0.43 -11.58
C TYR A 118 -8.12 0.60 -13.06
N LEU A 119 -9.13 -0.13 -13.51
CA LEU A 119 -9.66 -0.04 -14.87
C LEU A 119 -10.95 0.77 -14.85
N PHE A 120 -11.07 1.72 -15.77
CA PHE A 120 -12.31 2.46 -15.97
C PHE A 120 -12.53 2.75 -17.45
N ALA A 121 -13.76 3.09 -17.81
CA ALA A 121 -14.15 3.36 -19.18
C ALA A 121 -14.89 4.69 -19.27
N ILE A 122 -14.57 5.45 -20.30
CA ILE A 122 -15.23 6.72 -20.61
C ILE A 122 -16.12 6.49 -21.81
N ARG A 123 -17.34 7.04 -21.76
CA ARG A 123 -18.30 6.98 -22.86
C ARG A 123 -18.64 8.39 -23.32
N GLU A 124 -17.87 8.88 -24.29
CA GLU A 124 -18.20 10.12 -25.00
C GLU A 124 -18.77 9.83 -26.40
N ILE A 125 -17.97 9.26 -27.30
CA ILE A 125 -18.35 8.98 -28.70
C ILE A 125 -17.96 7.56 -29.10
N ASP A 126 -16.72 7.16 -28.77
CA ASP A 126 -16.23 5.78 -28.81
C ASP A 126 -15.95 5.29 -27.38
N PHE A 127 -16.03 3.97 -27.15
CA PHE A 127 -15.70 3.38 -25.86
C PHE A 127 -14.17 3.38 -25.68
N CYS A 128 -13.67 4.25 -24.82
CA CYS A 128 -12.26 4.32 -24.45
C CYS A 128 -12.05 3.69 -23.07
N CYS A 129 -11.19 2.67 -23.00
CA CYS A 129 -10.78 2.03 -21.76
C CYS A 129 -9.42 2.58 -21.31
N TYR A 130 -9.29 2.87 -20.02
CA TYR A 130 -8.06 3.37 -19.42
C TYR A 130 -7.68 2.54 -18.19
N ILE A 131 -6.37 2.44 -17.97
CA ILE A 131 -5.78 1.74 -16.83
C ILE A 131 -5.01 2.76 -16.00
N ILE A 132 -5.26 2.78 -14.69
CA ILE A 132 -4.51 3.60 -13.73
C ILE A 132 -3.58 2.71 -12.94
N HIS A 133 -2.31 3.09 -12.92
CA HIS A 133 -1.31 2.57 -11.99
C HIS A 133 -1.06 3.60 -10.90
N LEU A 134 -1.59 3.33 -9.71
CA LEU A 134 -1.42 4.17 -8.54
C LEU A 134 -0.43 3.52 -7.57
N HIS A 135 0.69 4.19 -7.32
CA HIS A 135 1.68 3.82 -6.33
C HIS A 135 1.49 4.68 -5.09
N LEU A 136 1.46 4.07 -3.91
CA LEU A 136 1.17 4.72 -2.63
C LEU A 136 2.24 4.38 -1.60
N ALA A 137 2.59 5.35 -0.77
CA ALA A 137 3.43 5.11 0.40
C ALA A 137 3.07 6.08 1.52
N VAL A 138 3.43 5.73 2.76
CA VAL A 138 3.32 6.65 3.90
C VAL A 138 4.47 7.65 3.84
N ALA A 139 4.18 8.94 3.97
CA ALA A 139 5.17 9.99 4.17
C ALA A 139 5.83 9.81 5.55
N THR A 140 7.15 9.78 5.58
CA THR A 140 7.98 9.64 6.80
C THR A 140 8.42 10.99 7.31
#